data_AF-A0A831L133-F1
#
_entry.id   AF-A0A831L133-F1
#
_cell.length_a   1.000
_cell.length_b   1.000
_cell.length_c   1.000
_cell.angle_alpha   90.00
_cell.angle_beta   90.00
_cell.angle_gamma   90.00
#
_symmetry.space_group_name_H-M   'P 1'
#
loop_
_entity.id
_entity.type
_entity.pdbx_description
1 polymer ?
#
loop_
_entity_poly.entity_id
_entity_poly.type
_entity_poly.pdbx_seq_one_letter_code
_entity_poly.pdbx_strand_id
1 'polypeptide(L)'
;MSWVDKFLTDAEKMFQIPRRELEKFVVYMAENPEKVQEWAEQLQISDTDFLMLSTIYTLYKTEEKVINILSDMELKVDEAIGLISTAAANLLNALPQEDRRVVLAQVLLAIALQTEDAGLRNSLAEYAKILLAPEDESSHAEGPEERR
;
A
#
# COMPACT_ATOMS: atom_id res chain seq x y z
N MET A 1 22.86 -3.50 -1.35
CA MET A 1 21.94 -3.73 -2.50
C MET A 1 21.15 -2.45 -2.70
N SER A 2 21.07 -1.94 -3.92
CA SER A 2 20.24 -0.76 -4.22
C SER A 2 18.75 -1.11 -4.06
N TRP A 3 17.89 -0.12 -3.79
CA TRP A 3 16.44 -0.35 -3.81
C TRP A 3 15.98 -0.82 -5.19
N VAL A 4 16.64 -0.38 -6.26
CA VAL A 4 16.38 -0.81 -7.64
C VAL A 4 16.59 -2.31 -7.77
N ASP A 5 17.68 -2.87 -7.23
CA ASP A 5 17.95 -4.30 -7.31
C ASP A 5 16.88 -5.13 -6.59
N LYS A 6 16.44 -4.67 -5.41
CA LYS A 6 15.37 -5.32 -4.64
C LYS A 6 14.03 -5.27 -5.40
N PHE A 7 13.67 -4.08 -5.89
CA PHE A 7 12.48 -3.86 -6.70
C PHE A 7 12.47 -4.80 -7.92
N LEU A 8 13.56 -4.86 -8.69
CA LEU A 8 13.64 -5.69 -9.89
C LEU A 8 13.49 -7.18 -9.56
N THR A 9 14.11 -7.66 -8.48
CA THR A 9 13.99 -9.06 -8.07
C THR A 9 12.57 -9.44 -7.63
N ASP A 10 11.88 -8.55 -6.93
CA ASP A 10 10.52 -8.82 -6.48
C ASP A 10 9.51 -8.68 -7.63
N ALA A 11 9.65 -7.65 -8.45
CA ALA A 11 8.80 -7.42 -9.62
C ALA A 11 8.93 -8.55 -10.64
N GLU A 12 10.14 -9.09 -10.86
CA GLU A 12 10.34 -10.23 -11.77
C GLU A 12 9.58 -11.48 -11.28
N LYS A 13 9.57 -11.74 -9.96
CA LYS A 13 8.82 -12.86 -9.38
C LYS A 13 7.31 -12.67 -9.43
N MET A 14 6.83 -11.46 -9.14
CA MET A 14 5.40 -11.17 -9.01
C MET A 14 4.71 -11.05 -10.36
N PHE A 15 5.31 -10.31 -11.29
CA PHE A 15 4.68 -9.98 -12.57
C PHE A 15 5.13 -10.88 -13.71
N GLN A 16 6.12 -11.74 -13.49
CA GLN A 16 6.70 -12.62 -14.53
C GLN A 16 7.23 -11.82 -15.75
N ILE A 17 7.58 -10.55 -15.54
CA ILE A 17 8.15 -9.68 -16.55
C ILE A 17 9.68 -9.88 -16.53
N PRO A 18 10.34 -10.09 -17.69
CA PRO A 18 11.79 -10.25 -17.74
C PRO A 18 12.52 -9.06 -17.12
N ARG A 19 13.55 -9.31 -16.31
CA ARG A 19 14.35 -8.25 -15.67
C ARG A 19 14.76 -7.11 -16.61
N ARG A 20 15.16 -7.43 -17.84
CA ARG A 20 15.55 -6.44 -18.85
C ARG A 20 14.43 -5.46 -19.21
N GLU A 21 13.18 -5.89 -19.19
CA GLU A 21 12.02 -5.02 -19.43
C GLU A 21 11.70 -4.19 -18.18
N LEU A 22 11.84 -4.76 -16.99
CA LEU A 22 11.69 -4.04 -15.73
C LEU A 22 12.77 -2.95 -15.55
N GLU A 23 13.99 -3.17 -16.05
CA GLU A 23 15.05 -2.15 -16.09
C GLU A 23 14.64 -0.97 -16.98
N LYS A 24 14.00 -1.21 -18.13
CA LYS A 24 13.46 -0.13 -18.96
C LYS A 24 12.36 0.62 -18.24
N PHE A 25 11.47 -0.09 -17.54
CA PHE A 25 10.43 0.53 -16.72
C PHE A 25 11.04 1.48 -15.66
N VAL A 26 12.10 1.06 -14.95
CA VAL A 26 12.80 1.91 -13.98
C VAL A 26 13.34 3.19 -14.63
N VAL A 27 13.96 3.05 -15.81
CA VAL A 27 14.51 4.18 -16.58
C VAL A 27 13.39 5.10 -17.07
N TYR A 28 12.33 4.57 -17.65
CA TYR A 28 11.19 5.36 -18.14
C TYR A 28 10.49 6.11 -17.01
N MET A 29 10.25 5.46 -15.87
CA MET A 29 9.68 6.09 -14.68
C MET A 29 10.56 7.22 -14.11
N ALA A 30 11.86 7.21 -14.38
CA ALA A 30 12.79 8.24 -13.93
C ALA A 30 12.97 9.38 -14.94
N GLU A 31 13.03 9.06 -16.23
CA GLU A 31 13.50 9.98 -17.27
C GLU A 31 12.45 10.32 -18.32
N ASN A 32 11.52 9.41 -18.63
CA ASN A 32 10.54 9.55 -19.71
C ASN A 32 9.19 8.92 -19.33
N PRO A 33 8.42 9.50 -18.38
CA PRO A 33 7.20 8.90 -17.84
C PRO A 33 6.15 8.57 -18.91
N GLU A 34 6.10 9.35 -19.97
CA GLU A 34 5.21 9.13 -21.12
C GLU A 34 5.46 7.79 -21.84
N LYS A 35 6.68 7.26 -21.80
CA LYS A 35 7.02 5.96 -22.41
C LYS A 35 6.59 4.76 -21.57
N VAL A 36 6.22 4.99 -20.31
CA VAL A 36 5.83 3.91 -19.40
C VAL A 36 4.51 3.29 -19.86
N GLN A 37 3.57 4.10 -20.34
CA GLN A 37 2.28 3.61 -20.82
C GLN A 37 2.42 2.86 -22.14
N GLU A 38 3.22 3.39 -23.09
CA GLU A 38 3.54 2.68 -24.33
C GLU A 38 4.24 1.33 -24.07
N TRP A 39 5.13 1.28 -23.08
CA TRP A 39 5.80 0.05 -22.65
C TRP A 39 4.82 -0.97 -22.07
N ALA A 40 3.89 -0.52 -21.22
CA ALA A 40 2.87 -1.39 -20.63
C ALA A 40 1.95 -1.98 -21.70
N GLU A 41 1.54 -1.17 -22.69
CA GLU A 41 0.74 -1.60 -23.83
C GLU A 41 1.48 -2.62 -24.71
N GLN A 42 2.77 -2.38 -25.01
CA GLN A 42 3.59 -3.31 -25.82
C GLN A 42 3.74 -4.68 -25.17
N LEU A 43 3.83 -4.72 -23.83
CA LEU A 43 3.95 -5.95 -23.07
C LEU A 43 2.58 -6.54 -22.68
N GLN A 44 1.48 -5.91 -23.08
CA GLN A 44 0.11 -6.31 -22.73
C GLN A 44 -0.08 -6.49 -21.22
N ILE A 45 0.56 -5.62 -20.43
CA ILE A 45 0.39 -5.61 -18.97
C ILE A 45 -1.02 -5.11 -18.67
N SER A 46 -1.74 -5.82 -17.82
CA SER A 46 -3.08 -5.40 -17.41
C SER A 46 -3.02 -4.09 -16.63
N ASP A 47 -4.08 -3.26 -16.70
CA ASP A 47 -4.14 -2.00 -15.94
C ASP A 47 -3.92 -2.23 -14.43
N THR A 48 -4.42 -3.35 -13.90
CA THR A 48 -4.26 -3.76 -12.50
C THR A 48 -2.80 -4.08 -12.17
N ASP A 49 -2.12 -4.88 -13.01
CA ASP A 49 -0.72 -5.22 -12.80
C ASP A 49 0.18 -4.00 -12.98
N PHE A 50 -0.15 -3.12 -13.92
CA PHE A 50 0.56 -1.88 -14.16
C PHE A 50 0.45 -0.93 -12.96
N LEU A 51 -0.76 -0.78 -12.40
CA LEU A 51 -0.99 0.01 -11.19
C LEU A 51 -0.21 -0.57 -10.00
N MET A 52 -0.25 -1.90 -9.81
CA MET A 52 0.50 -2.58 -8.76
C MET A 52 2.02 -2.38 -8.93
N LEU A 53 2.55 -2.61 -10.13
CA LEU A 53 3.98 -2.44 -10.43
C LEU A 53 4.44 -1.01 -10.15
N SER A 54 3.66 -0.03 -10.59
CA SER A 54 3.93 1.41 -10.37
C SER A 54 3.85 1.78 -8.90
N THR A 55 2.91 1.19 -8.16
CA THR A 55 2.77 1.38 -6.71
C THR A 55 3.97 0.80 -5.98
N ILE A 56 4.37 -0.43 -6.29
CA ILE A 56 5.53 -1.10 -5.67
C ILE A 56 6.82 -0.34 -5.98
N TYR A 57 7.03 0.09 -7.23
CA TYR A 57 8.15 0.95 -7.60
C TYR A 57 8.16 2.24 -6.79
N THR A 58 6.98 2.87 -6.65
CA THR A 58 6.85 4.10 -5.87
C THR A 58 7.16 3.83 -4.41
N LEU A 59 6.71 2.71 -3.82
CA LEU A 59 7.02 2.34 -2.43
C LEU A 59 8.53 2.14 -2.23
N TYR A 60 9.20 1.41 -3.11
CA TYR A 60 10.65 1.21 -3.05
C TYR A 60 11.45 2.52 -3.25
N LYS A 61 11.01 3.38 -4.17
CA LYS A 61 11.62 4.70 -4.39
C LYS A 61 11.30 5.69 -3.26
N THR A 62 10.13 5.54 -2.65
CA THR A 62 9.65 6.34 -1.52
C THR A 62 10.35 5.90 -0.23
N GLU A 63 10.72 4.64 -0.06
CA GLU A 63 11.61 4.20 1.04
C GLU A 63 12.93 5.00 1.01
N GLU A 64 13.56 5.15 -0.17
CA GLU A 64 14.78 5.95 -0.33
C GLU A 64 14.53 7.47 -0.21
N LYS A 65 13.47 7.97 -0.85
CA LYS A 65 13.14 9.41 -0.84
C LYS A 65 12.56 9.91 0.47
N VAL A 66 11.78 9.12 1.21
CA VAL A 66 11.23 9.52 2.52
C VAL A 66 12.33 9.60 3.55
N ILE A 67 13.30 8.68 3.53
CA ILE A 67 14.50 8.80 4.38
C ILE A 67 15.26 10.09 4.05
N ASN A 68 15.48 10.41 2.77
CA ASN A 68 16.21 11.62 2.38
C ASN A 68 15.42 12.93 2.55
N ILE A 69 14.11 12.95 2.28
CA ILE A 69 13.23 14.12 2.39
C ILE A 69 12.87 14.40 3.85
N LEU A 70 12.60 13.40 4.69
CA LEU A 70 12.40 13.60 6.13
C LEU A 70 13.68 14.00 6.86
N SER A 71 14.85 13.73 6.27
CA SER A 71 16.12 14.22 6.80
C SER A 71 16.31 15.73 6.59
N ASP A 72 15.69 16.32 5.55
CA ASP A 72 15.84 17.74 5.17
C ASP A 72 14.57 18.59 5.39
N MET A 73 13.40 17.99 5.61
CA MET A 73 12.14 18.68 5.93
C MET A 73 11.82 18.57 7.42
N GLU A 74 11.95 19.67 8.16
CA GLU A 74 11.25 19.85 9.43
C GLU A 74 9.74 20.05 9.18
N LEU A 75 9.03 19.00 8.73
CA LEU A 75 7.57 19.00 8.78
C LEU A 75 7.14 18.99 10.23
N LYS A 76 6.33 19.98 10.62
CA LYS A 76 5.64 19.91 11.91
C LYS A 76 4.71 18.71 11.87
N VAL A 77 4.72 17.92 12.94
CA VAL A 77 3.95 16.67 13.06
C VAL A 77 2.49 16.82 12.60
N ASP A 78 1.88 17.97 12.89
CA ASP A 78 0.49 18.29 12.53
C ASP A 78 0.25 18.39 11.01
N GLU A 79 1.21 18.90 10.24
CA GLU A 79 1.11 19.05 8.79
C GLU A 79 1.26 17.70 8.08
N ALA A 80 2.15 16.84 8.59
CA ALA A 80 2.30 15.47 8.11
C ALA A 80 1.03 14.65 8.37
N ILE A 81 0.43 14.79 9.56
CA ILE A 81 -0.86 14.15 9.89
C ILE A 81 -1.96 14.63 8.95
N GLY A 82 -2.07 15.94 8.70
CA GLY A 82 -3.09 16.50 7.80
C GLY A 82 -2.98 16.01 6.35
N LEU A 83 -1.75 15.95 5.82
CA LEU A 83 -1.47 15.45 4.48
C LEU A 83 -1.86 13.98 4.33
N ILE A 84 -1.38 13.13 5.26
CA ILE A 84 -1.61 11.68 5.21
C ILE A 84 -3.10 11.37 5.38
N SER A 85 -3.79 12.10 6.25
CA SER A 85 -5.25 11.93 6.46
C SER A 85 -6.03 12.25 5.19
N THR A 86 -5.65 13.31 4.47
CA THR A 86 -6.32 13.70 3.22
C THR A 86 -6.05 12.68 2.11
N ALA A 87 -4.81 12.19 2.00
CA ALA A 87 -4.45 11.16 1.03
C ALA A 87 -5.20 9.85 1.28
N ALA A 88 -5.28 9.39 2.54
CA ALA A 88 -6.02 8.19 2.91
C ALA A 88 -7.53 8.33 2.62
N ALA A 89 -8.12 9.50 2.94
CA ALA A 89 -9.52 9.76 2.66
C ALA A 89 -9.81 9.74 1.15
N ASN A 90 -8.96 10.38 0.33
CA ASN A 90 -9.13 10.39 -1.12
C ASN A 90 -9.00 8.98 -1.71
N LEU A 91 -8.04 8.19 -1.23
CA LEU A 91 -7.83 6.81 -1.67
C LEU A 91 -9.05 5.94 -1.35
N LEU A 92 -9.59 6.01 -0.13
CA LEU A 92 -10.78 5.25 0.24
C LEU A 92 -12.03 5.73 -0.50
N ASN A 93 -12.18 7.03 -0.72
CA ASN A 93 -13.36 7.57 -1.40
C ASN A 93 -13.38 7.27 -2.91
N ALA A 94 -12.22 7.04 -3.51
CA ALA A 94 -12.11 6.65 -4.92
C ALA A 94 -12.53 5.19 -5.17
N LEU A 95 -12.58 4.35 -4.12
CA LEU A 95 -12.92 2.93 -4.24
C LEU A 95 -14.44 2.68 -4.16
N PRO A 96 -14.94 1.62 -4.83
CA PRO A 96 -16.27 1.05 -4.57
C PRO A 96 -16.46 0.72 -3.08
N GLN A 97 -17.68 0.83 -2.55
CA GLN A 97 -17.91 0.71 -1.10
C GLN A 97 -17.50 -0.65 -0.54
N GLU A 98 -17.70 -1.70 -1.32
CA GLU A 98 -17.31 -3.07 -1.03
C GLU A 98 -15.79 -3.24 -0.79
N ASP A 99 -14.97 -2.44 -1.49
CA ASP A 99 -13.51 -2.56 -1.43
C ASP A 99 -12.88 -1.68 -0.33
N ARG A 100 -13.60 -0.64 0.12
CA ARG A 100 -13.09 0.33 1.11
C ARG A 100 -12.67 -0.33 2.42
N ARG A 101 -13.47 -1.28 2.90
CA ARG A 101 -13.24 -1.98 4.17
C ARG A 101 -11.96 -2.82 4.10
N VAL A 102 -11.76 -3.52 2.99
CA VAL A 102 -10.57 -4.34 2.73
C VAL A 102 -9.33 -3.47 2.61
N VAL A 103 -9.40 -2.39 1.83
CA VAL A 103 -8.24 -1.48 1.65
C VAL A 103 -7.89 -0.74 2.94
N LEU A 104 -8.87 -0.31 3.74
CA LEU A 104 -8.62 0.28 5.05
C LEU A 104 -7.88 -0.70 5.97
N ALA A 105 -8.30 -1.97 5.99
CA ALA A 105 -7.61 -3.00 6.78
C ALA A 105 -6.16 -3.20 6.32
N GLN A 106 -5.90 -3.20 5.01
CA GLN A 106 -4.54 -3.30 4.45
C GLN A 106 -3.67 -2.10 4.83
N VAL A 107 -4.22 -0.88 4.77
CA VAL A 107 -3.51 0.33 5.21
C VAL A 107 -3.14 0.26 6.69
N LEU A 108 -4.07 -0.18 7.55
CA LEU A 108 -3.83 -0.35 8.98
C LEU A 108 -2.74 -1.40 9.28
N LEU A 109 -2.74 -2.53 8.54
CA LEU A 109 -1.69 -3.55 8.66
C LEU A 109 -0.32 -3.01 8.22
N ALA A 110 -0.26 -2.25 7.12
CA ALA A 110 0.97 -1.64 6.66
C ALA A 110 1.56 -0.67 7.69
N ILE A 111 0.70 0.15 8.33
CA ILE A 111 1.12 1.04 9.43
C ILE A 111 1.61 0.23 10.63
N ALA A 112 0.89 -0.84 11.01
CA ALA A 112 1.27 -1.68 12.14
C ALA A 112 2.67 -2.30 11.95
N LEU A 113 2.99 -2.77 10.74
CA LEU A 113 4.30 -3.34 10.41
C LEU A 113 5.47 -2.37 10.61
N GLN A 114 5.21 -1.07 10.46
CA GLN A 114 6.22 0.00 10.62
C GLN A 114 6.20 0.63 12.02
N THR A 115 5.28 0.20 12.90
CA THR A 115 5.10 0.79 14.23
C THR A 115 5.98 0.06 15.26
N GLU A 116 6.92 0.78 15.88
CA GLU A 116 7.80 0.22 16.90
C GLU A 116 7.06 -0.10 18.21
N ASP A 117 6.12 0.76 18.61
CA ASP A 117 5.30 0.57 19.80
C ASP A 117 4.44 -0.70 19.69
N ALA A 118 4.68 -1.65 20.58
CA ALA A 118 4.04 -2.96 20.53
C ALA A 118 2.54 -2.91 20.83
N GLY A 119 2.10 -2.00 21.70
CA GLY A 119 0.68 -1.86 22.06
C GLY A 119 -0.13 -1.33 20.88
N LEU A 120 0.36 -0.25 20.27
CA LEU A 120 -0.25 0.37 19.09
C LEU A 120 -0.21 -0.57 17.89
N ARG A 121 0.94 -1.21 17.61
CA ARG A 121 1.06 -2.21 16.54
C ARG A 121 0.03 -3.33 16.68
N ASN A 122 -0.09 -3.92 17.88
CA ASN A 122 -1.04 -5.00 18.12
C ASN A 122 -2.49 -4.53 18.00
N SER A 123 -2.79 -3.32 18.48
CA SER A 123 -4.12 -2.73 18.36
C SER A 123 -4.52 -2.48 16.90
N LEU A 124 -3.61 -1.94 16.09
CA LEU A 124 -3.83 -1.73 14.65
C LEU A 124 -4.02 -3.05 13.91
N ALA A 125 -3.18 -4.05 14.19
CA ALA A 125 -3.29 -5.37 13.59
C ALA A 125 -4.61 -6.06 13.96
N GLU A 126 -5.05 -5.96 15.22
CA GLU A 126 -6.31 -6.55 15.66
C GLU A 126 -7.52 -5.86 15.03
N TYR A 127 -7.49 -4.53 14.95
CA TYR A 127 -8.55 -3.79 14.29
C TYR A 127 -8.67 -4.13 12.80
N ALA A 128 -7.53 -4.28 12.12
CA ALA A 128 -7.53 -4.73 10.73
C ALA A 128 -8.13 -6.14 10.56
N LYS A 129 -7.90 -7.06 11.51
CA LYS A 129 -8.55 -8.39 11.48
C LYS A 129 -10.06 -8.29 11.62
N ILE A 130 -10.56 -7.44 12.51
CA ILE A 130 -12.02 -7.20 12.67
C ILE A 130 -12.62 -6.68 11.36
N LEU A 131 -11.91 -5.77 10.68
CA LEU A 131 -12.35 -5.25 9.39
C LEU A 131 -12.35 -6.33 8.29
N LEU A 132 -11.46 -7.33 8.37
CA LEU A 132 -11.40 -8.45 7.42
C LEU A 132 -12.29 -9.64 7.79
N ALA A 133 -12.87 -9.64 9.00
CA ALA A 133 -13.77 -10.70 9.44
C ALA A 133 -15.06 -10.69 8.60
N PRO A 134 -15.57 -11.87 8.17
CA PRO A 134 -16.86 -11.97 7.52
C PRO A 134 -17.96 -11.44 8.46
N GLU A 135 -18.96 -10.75 7.90
CA GLU A 135 -20.00 -10.04 8.67
C GLU A 135 -20.89 -10.95 9.53
N ASP A 136 -20.73 -12.27 9.44
CA ASP A 136 -21.57 -13.27 10.11
C ASP A 136 -21.17 -13.62 11.56
N GLU A 137 -20.00 -13.20 12.06
CA GLU A 137 -19.56 -13.58 13.43
C GLU A 137 -19.87 -12.54 14.51
N SER A 138 -20.31 -11.33 14.16
CA SER A 138 -20.66 -10.28 15.14
C SER A 138 -22.10 -10.35 15.68
N SER A 139 -22.90 -11.35 15.29
CA SER A 139 -24.32 -11.47 15.66
C SER A 139 -24.63 -12.53 16.74
N HIS A 140 -23.63 -13.21 17.31
CA HIS A 140 -23.86 -14.21 18.36
C HIS A 140 -22.92 -14.08 19.56
N ALA A 141 -23.09 -12.99 20.32
CA ALA A 141 -22.58 -12.89 21.69
C ALA A 141 -23.62 -12.32 22.68
N GLU A 142 -24.92 -12.54 22.43
CA GLU A 142 -25.94 -12.42 23.47
C GLU A 142 -26.64 -13.76 23.68
N GLY A 143 -26.34 -14.37 24.83
CA GLY A 143 -27.13 -15.40 25.49
C GLY A 143 -26.59 -15.64 26.90
N PRO A 144 -27.37 -16.15 27.87
CA PRO A 144 -28.72 -16.71 27.73
C PRO A 144 -29.77 -16.18 28.76
N GLU A 145 -31.02 -16.60 28.51
CA GLU A 145 -32.16 -16.72 29.43
C GLU A 145 -31.97 -16.35 30.92
N GLU A 146 -32.72 -15.36 31.40
CA GLU A 146 -33.30 -15.42 32.75
C GLU A 146 -34.81 -15.62 32.63
N ARG A 147 -35.24 -16.88 32.71
CA ARG A 147 -36.60 -17.22 33.14
C ARG A 147 -36.67 -17.00 34.65
N ARG A 148 -37.50 -16.06 35.09
CA ARG A 148 -38.22 -16.12 36.37
C ARG A 148 -39.60 -15.52 36.22
#